data_AF-A0A1H2TW27-F1
#
_entry.id   AF-A0A1H2TW27-F1
#
_cell.length_a   1.000
_cell.length_b   1.000
_cell.length_c   1.000
_cell.angle_alpha   90.00
_cell.angle_beta   90.00
_cell.angle_gamma   90.00
#
_symmetry.space_group_name_H-M   'P 1'
#
loop_
_entity.id
_entity.type
_entity.pdbx_description
1 polymer ?
#
loop_
_entity_poly.entity_id
_entity_poly.type
_entity_poly.pdbx_seq_one_letter_code
_entity_poly.pdbx_strand_id
1 'polypeptide(L)'
;MFDTPLTLTDGILSGPLRAPRQMLADQAYDGHTSIHDDAMAEKLGFRAGPIEGPTHFSQFEPLLSRIWGQAWFEQGCLSVHFLNMVVEGEEVRAFVRMPEDGARRAECWAEKADGTRVLDASATLGPDHSETLLESRKARLRPPGKLVILEDLRLGMTGRAGETATMGMDDHMGDLYPFTLRRKLDAITENMPAYSDDAASPWGRAAIPMEMISVLAAYGSKSAGFPVKGPAIGLYADLEMRLIDGPLFVGETYGVHREIAAIAESGRTESYWTRTTLSDLETGAPRAVVLLNHAVLKASYEGYEDRRKALEAAG
;
A
#
# COMPACT_ATOMS: atom_id res chain seq x y z
N MET A 1 22.94 -1.11 5.75
CA MET A 1 22.15 -0.80 4.55
C MET A 1 21.74 0.66 4.55
N PHE A 2 21.26 1.19 5.69
CA PHE A 2 20.96 2.60 5.87
C PHE A 2 21.94 3.26 6.84
N ASP A 3 22.19 4.55 6.64
CA ASP A 3 22.93 5.41 7.57
C ASP A 3 21.97 6.24 8.45
N THR A 4 20.68 5.91 8.43
CA THR A 4 19.62 6.57 9.20
C THR A 4 19.91 6.50 10.70
N PRO A 5 19.93 7.63 11.43
CA PRO A 5 20.12 7.61 12.87
C PRO A 5 18.87 7.06 13.56
N LEU A 6 19.04 6.00 14.36
CA LEU A 6 17.97 5.34 15.09
C LEU A 6 18.07 5.56 16.59
N THR A 7 16.93 5.76 17.25
CA THR A 7 16.84 5.92 18.71
C THR A 7 16.07 4.75 19.30
N LEU A 8 16.63 4.12 20.34
CA LEU A 8 15.95 3.12 21.16
C LEU A 8 15.62 3.73 22.53
N THR A 9 14.34 3.76 22.88
CA THR A 9 13.86 4.27 24.18
C THR A 9 12.74 3.38 24.68
N ASP A 10 12.86 2.84 25.89
CA ASP A 10 11.85 1.99 26.54
C ASP A 10 11.33 0.83 25.66
N GLY A 11 12.25 0.18 24.94
CA GLY A 11 11.93 -0.93 24.03
C GLY A 11 11.26 -0.51 22.71
N ILE A 12 11.21 0.79 22.41
CA ILE A 12 10.71 1.33 21.14
C ILE A 12 11.87 1.87 20.30
N LEU A 13 12.04 1.31 19.12
CA LEU A 13 12.97 1.78 18.10
C LEU A 13 12.26 2.81 17.22
N SER A 14 12.91 3.94 16.94
CA SER A 14 12.35 5.00 16.11
C SER A 14 13.40 5.68 15.24
N GLY A 15 12.94 6.19 14.09
CA GLY A 15 13.74 7.00 13.17
C GLY A 15 13.61 8.50 13.47
N PRO A 16 14.26 9.36 12.67
CA PRO A 16 14.05 10.80 12.74
C PRO A 16 12.63 11.18 12.28
N LEU A 17 12.23 12.43 12.53
CA LEU A 17 11.10 13.00 11.80
C LEU A 17 11.51 13.20 10.34
N ARG A 18 10.59 12.88 9.42
CA ARG A 18 10.75 13.03 7.98
C ARG A 18 9.58 13.81 7.41
N ALA A 19 9.84 14.68 6.45
CA ALA A 19 8.84 15.38 5.67
C ALA A 19 8.61 14.62 4.33
N PRO A 20 7.65 13.69 4.26
CA PRO A 20 7.30 13.04 3.00
C PRO A 20 6.79 14.07 1.99
N ARG A 21 6.99 13.81 0.70
CA ARG A 21 6.60 14.72 -0.39
C ARG A 21 5.39 14.20 -1.14
N GLN A 22 4.46 15.09 -1.45
CA GLN A 22 3.34 14.88 -2.35
C GLN A 22 3.86 14.73 -3.78
N MET A 23 3.55 13.59 -4.41
CA MET A 23 3.94 13.27 -5.78
C MET A 23 2.75 12.89 -6.67
N LEU A 24 1.54 12.95 -6.12
CA LEU A 24 0.29 12.55 -6.79
C LEU A 24 -0.65 13.73 -7.08
N ALA A 25 -0.16 14.97 -7.02
CA ALA A 25 -0.97 16.15 -7.33
C ALA A 25 -1.56 16.09 -8.75
N ASP A 26 -0.80 15.57 -9.72
CA ASP A 26 -1.23 15.38 -11.11
C ASP A 26 -1.83 13.98 -11.37
N GLN A 27 -2.13 13.20 -10.32
CA GLN A 27 -2.69 11.85 -10.49
C GLN A 27 -4.08 11.91 -11.13
N ALA A 28 -4.28 11.09 -12.15
CA ALA A 28 -5.57 10.94 -12.82
C ALA A 28 -6.05 9.49 -12.84
N TYR A 29 -7.34 9.27 -12.56
CA TYR A 29 -8.00 8.01 -12.81
C TYR A 29 -9.44 8.21 -13.29
N ASP A 30 -9.82 7.51 -14.37
CA ASP A 30 -11.17 7.50 -14.96
C ASP A 30 -11.66 8.88 -15.41
N GLY A 31 -10.73 9.75 -15.80
CA GLY A 31 -11.04 11.12 -16.21
C GLY A 31 -11.43 12.03 -15.04
N HIS A 32 -11.25 11.57 -13.80
CA HIS A 32 -11.50 12.33 -12.59
C HIS A 32 -10.20 12.71 -11.87
N THR A 33 -10.23 13.88 -11.24
CA THR A 33 -9.15 14.38 -10.39
C THR A 33 -9.10 13.57 -9.09
N SER A 34 -7.90 13.14 -8.71
CA SER A 34 -7.67 12.35 -7.50
C SER A 34 -7.97 13.12 -6.20
N ILE A 35 -8.15 12.40 -5.09
CA ILE A 35 -8.19 12.99 -3.75
C ILE A 35 -6.89 13.73 -3.42
N HIS A 36 -5.78 13.36 -4.07
CA HIS A 36 -4.47 13.97 -3.89
C HIS A 36 -4.34 15.38 -4.52
N ASP A 37 -5.36 15.82 -5.26
CA ASP A 37 -5.51 17.21 -5.71
C ASP A 37 -6.16 18.07 -4.62
N ASP A 38 -5.60 19.26 -4.38
CA ASP A 38 -6.05 20.16 -3.31
C ASP A 38 -7.50 20.61 -3.50
N ALA A 39 -7.89 20.96 -4.73
CA ALA A 39 -9.24 21.46 -5.00
C ALA A 39 -10.32 20.37 -4.82
N MET A 40 -10.00 19.12 -5.17
CA MET A 40 -10.86 17.97 -4.87
C MET A 40 -10.89 17.67 -3.37
N ALA A 41 -9.74 17.70 -2.70
CA ALA A 41 -9.64 17.47 -1.25
C ALA A 41 -10.47 18.48 -0.46
N GLU A 42 -10.38 19.76 -0.79
CA GLU A 42 -11.17 20.84 -0.18
C GLU A 42 -12.68 20.64 -0.35
N LYS A 43 -13.14 20.20 -1.52
CA LYS A 43 -14.55 19.89 -1.77
C LYS A 43 -15.09 18.77 -0.87
N LEU A 44 -14.21 17.86 -0.43
CA LEU A 44 -14.55 16.79 0.51
C LEU A 44 -14.30 17.15 1.98
N GLY A 45 -13.89 18.39 2.24
CA GLY A 45 -13.66 18.93 3.58
C GLY A 45 -12.26 18.66 4.14
N PHE A 46 -11.29 18.27 3.30
CA PHE A 46 -9.89 18.15 3.70
C PHE A 46 -9.15 19.48 3.52
N ARG A 47 -8.05 19.66 4.26
CA ARG A 47 -7.25 20.90 4.22
C ARG A 47 -6.39 21.01 2.96
N ALA A 48 -5.92 19.87 2.45
CA ALA A 48 -5.08 19.74 1.26
C ALA A 48 -5.13 18.28 0.79
N GLY A 49 -4.63 18.03 -0.42
CA GLY A 49 -4.47 16.70 -0.99
C GLY A 49 -3.56 15.84 -0.12
N PRO A 50 -4.03 14.69 0.40
CA PRO A 50 -3.23 13.83 1.27
C PRO A 50 -2.06 13.22 0.49
N ILE A 51 -0.93 13.02 1.12
CA ILE A 51 0.19 12.24 0.59
C ILE A 51 -0.23 10.76 0.47
N GLU A 52 0.28 10.08 -0.54
CA GLU A 52 0.05 8.64 -0.73
C GLU A 52 0.52 7.83 0.50
N GLY A 53 -0.37 7.01 1.07
CA GLY A 53 -0.10 6.21 2.27
C GLY A 53 1.22 5.40 2.23
N PRO A 54 1.49 4.60 1.17
CA PRO A 54 2.77 3.91 0.98
C PRO A 54 4.03 4.78 1.10
N THR A 55 3.97 6.10 0.88
CA THR A 55 5.14 7.00 1.02
C THR A 55 5.73 6.99 2.44
N HIS A 56 4.97 6.56 3.45
CA HIS A 56 5.47 6.40 4.81
C HIS A 56 6.27 5.11 5.02
N PHE A 57 6.24 4.15 4.08
CA PHE A 57 6.76 2.80 4.28
C PHE A 57 8.29 2.77 4.32
N SER A 58 8.95 3.65 3.55
CA SER A 58 10.41 3.78 3.58
C SER A 58 10.96 4.09 4.99
N GLN A 59 10.21 4.80 5.83
CA GLN A 59 10.61 5.09 7.22
C GLN A 59 10.72 3.83 8.12
N PHE A 60 10.05 2.74 7.76
CA PHE A 60 10.14 1.48 8.50
C PHE A 60 11.34 0.63 8.09
N GLU A 61 11.84 0.78 6.86
CA GLU A 61 12.94 -0.03 6.33
C GLU A 61 14.23 0.03 7.16
N PRO A 62 14.75 1.19 7.61
CA PRO A 62 15.92 1.21 8.48
C PRO A 62 15.66 0.57 9.85
N LEU A 63 14.44 0.70 10.40
CA LEU A 63 14.05 0.12 11.68
C LEU A 63 14.00 -1.41 11.59
N LEU A 64 13.37 -1.93 10.54
CA LEU A 64 13.17 -3.37 10.34
C LEU A 64 14.45 -4.04 9.83
N SER A 65 15.29 -3.33 9.08
CA SER A 65 16.66 -3.76 8.77
C SER A 65 17.54 -3.82 10.02
N ARG A 66 17.36 -2.92 10.99
CA ARG A 66 18.09 -2.99 12.28
C ARG A 66 17.70 -4.23 13.11
N ILE A 67 16.47 -4.72 12.96
CA ILE A 67 15.92 -5.86 13.69
C ILE A 67 16.22 -7.19 12.98
N TRP A 68 15.89 -7.31 11.70
CA TRP A 68 15.98 -8.57 10.93
C TRP A 68 17.02 -8.55 9.81
N GLY A 69 17.76 -7.45 9.63
CA GLY A 69 18.84 -7.37 8.65
C GLY A 69 18.34 -7.47 7.22
N GLN A 70 19.12 -8.19 6.40
CA GLN A 70 18.82 -8.44 4.99
C GLN A 70 17.52 -9.23 4.80
N ALA A 71 17.20 -10.14 5.73
CA ALA A 71 16.02 -11.01 5.63
C ALA A 71 14.70 -10.21 5.54
N TRP A 72 14.65 -8.99 6.10
CA TRP A 72 13.49 -8.11 5.95
C TRP A 72 13.15 -7.83 4.48
N PHE A 73 14.15 -7.61 3.64
CA PHE A 73 13.95 -7.34 2.21
C PHE A 73 13.73 -8.60 1.38
N GLU A 74 13.90 -9.78 1.97
CA GLU A 74 13.77 -11.05 1.26
C GLU A 74 12.45 -11.73 1.59
N GLN A 75 11.97 -11.55 2.83
CA GLN A 75 10.84 -12.29 3.40
C GLN A 75 10.02 -11.43 4.37
N GLY A 76 10.16 -10.10 4.33
CA GLY A 76 9.43 -9.19 5.20
C GLY A 76 7.99 -9.00 4.74
N CYS A 77 7.10 -8.79 5.69
CA CYS A 77 5.72 -8.38 5.47
C CYS A 77 5.39 -7.15 6.30
N LEU A 78 4.99 -6.05 5.66
CA LEU A 78 4.46 -4.87 6.33
C LEU A 78 2.95 -4.81 6.09
N SER A 79 2.17 -4.83 7.17
CA SER A 79 0.70 -4.88 7.14
C SER A 79 0.16 -3.67 7.89
N VAL A 80 -0.52 -2.75 7.18
CA VAL A 80 -0.81 -1.38 7.63
C VAL A 80 -2.29 -1.06 7.56
N HIS A 81 -2.82 -0.45 8.63
CA HIS A 81 -4.12 0.21 8.67
C HIS A 81 -3.92 1.73 8.80
N PHE A 82 -4.44 2.50 7.86
CA PHE A 82 -4.33 3.97 7.85
C PHE A 82 -5.39 4.60 8.76
N LEU A 83 -4.98 5.58 9.57
CA LEU A 83 -5.84 6.23 10.57
C LEU A 83 -6.07 7.71 10.26
N ASN A 84 -5.00 8.44 9.94
CA ASN A 84 -5.06 9.87 9.65
C ASN A 84 -4.24 10.22 8.41
N MET A 85 -4.76 11.17 7.63
CA MET A 85 -4.08 11.69 6.45
C MET A 85 -2.88 12.55 6.85
N VAL A 86 -1.85 12.51 6.00
CA VAL A 86 -0.69 13.40 6.06
C VAL A 86 -0.72 14.27 4.81
N VAL A 87 -0.41 15.56 4.93
CA VAL A 87 -0.34 16.50 3.79
C VAL A 87 1.07 17.08 3.65
N GLU A 88 1.37 17.71 2.51
CA GLU A 88 2.67 18.35 2.25
C GLU A 88 3.08 19.28 3.42
N GLY A 89 4.34 19.19 3.84
CA GLY A 89 4.89 20.00 4.92
C GLY A 89 4.68 19.44 6.34
N GLU A 90 3.84 18.41 6.51
CA GLU A 90 3.77 17.70 7.79
C GLU A 90 4.93 16.70 7.93
N GLU A 91 5.47 16.61 9.14
CA GLU A 91 6.51 15.65 9.46
C GLU A 91 5.93 14.41 10.15
N VAL A 92 6.44 13.25 9.78
CA VAL A 92 6.03 11.93 10.29
C VAL A 92 7.27 11.19 10.79
N ARG A 93 7.09 10.37 11.82
CA ARG A 93 8.09 9.44 12.34
C ARG A 93 7.52 8.04 12.44
N ALA A 94 8.29 7.06 11.97
CA ALA A 94 8.00 5.64 12.18
C ALA A 94 8.60 5.10 13.49
N PHE A 95 7.90 4.12 14.05
CA PHE A 95 8.25 3.44 15.28
C PHE A 95 8.03 1.93 15.14
N VAL A 96 8.89 1.17 15.79
CA VAL A 96 8.78 -0.28 15.91
C VAL A 96 9.03 -0.67 17.36
N ARG A 97 8.10 -1.40 17.97
CA ARG A 97 8.35 -2.05 19.26
C ARG A 97 9.36 -3.17 19.04
N MET A 98 10.47 -3.12 19.78
CA MET A 98 11.48 -4.18 19.72
C MET A 98 10.82 -5.52 20.05
N PRO A 99 10.88 -6.49 19.13
CA PRO A 99 10.36 -7.82 19.41
C PRO A 99 11.26 -8.52 20.43
N GLU A 100 10.72 -9.53 21.11
CA GLU A 100 11.53 -10.46 21.91
C GLU A 100 12.57 -11.15 21.02
N ASP A 101 13.66 -11.62 21.63
CA ASP A 101 14.73 -12.30 20.91
C ASP A 101 14.19 -13.50 20.11
N GLY A 102 14.45 -13.49 18.80
CA GLY A 102 14.01 -14.54 17.88
C GLY A 102 12.54 -14.43 17.42
N ALA A 103 11.75 -13.48 17.94
CA ALA A 103 10.40 -13.27 17.45
C ALA A 103 10.39 -12.69 16.03
N ARG A 104 9.43 -13.19 15.23
CA ARG A 104 9.25 -12.87 13.81
C ARG A 104 8.08 -11.93 13.55
N ARG A 105 7.66 -11.19 14.59
CA ARG A 105 6.58 -10.21 14.53
C ARG A 105 6.92 -9.02 15.42
N ALA A 106 6.72 -7.82 14.90
CA ALA A 106 6.83 -6.58 15.64
C ALA A 106 5.57 -5.73 15.46
N GLU A 107 5.21 -4.99 16.50
CA GLU A 107 4.21 -3.91 16.41
C GLU A 107 4.90 -2.67 15.84
N CYS A 108 4.24 -2.02 14.88
CA CYS A 108 4.79 -0.87 14.16
C CYS A 108 3.73 0.23 14.08
N TRP A 109 4.18 1.48 13.98
CA TRP A 109 3.27 2.60 13.75
C TRP A 109 3.99 3.84 13.26
N ALA A 110 3.22 4.85 12.86
CA ALA A 110 3.76 6.18 12.58
C ALA A 110 2.90 7.27 13.21
N GLU A 111 3.56 8.36 13.63
CA GLU A 111 2.93 9.54 14.21
C GLU A 111 3.45 10.81 13.53
N LYS A 112 2.60 11.83 13.47
CA LYS A 112 3.02 13.19 13.13
C LYS A 112 3.88 13.78 14.24
N ALA A 113 4.55 14.89 13.97
CA ALA A 113 5.35 15.63 14.96
C ALA A 113 4.55 16.02 16.23
N ASP A 114 3.24 16.20 16.13
CA ASP A 114 2.35 16.54 17.25
C ASP A 114 1.82 15.30 18.03
N GLY A 115 2.25 14.09 17.66
CA GLY A 115 1.79 12.83 18.26
C GLY A 115 0.51 12.27 17.64
N THR A 116 -0.06 12.91 16.61
CA THR A 116 -1.22 12.37 15.91
C THR A 116 -0.85 11.06 15.22
N ARG A 117 -1.57 9.98 15.56
CA ARG A 117 -1.36 8.66 14.98
C ARG A 117 -1.72 8.63 13.49
N VAL A 118 -0.77 8.35 12.61
CA VAL A 118 -0.98 8.29 11.14
C VAL A 118 -1.49 6.92 10.72
N LEU A 119 -0.84 5.86 11.22
CA LEU A 119 -1.16 4.49 10.87
C LEU A 119 -0.75 3.53 12.00
N ASP A 120 -1.44 2.40 12.06
CA ASP A 120 -1.04 1.23 12.84
C ASP A 120 -0.55 0.15 11.90
N ALA A 121 0.45 -0.62 12.32
CA ALA A 121 1.03 -1.66 11.50
C ALA A 121 1.53 -2.86 12.32
N SER A 122 1.70 -3.97 11.63
CA SER A 122 2.56 -5.06 12.08
C SER A 122 3.61 -5.34 11.02
N ALA A 123 4.83 -5.62 11.44
CA ALA A 123 5.84 -6.21 10.59
C ALA A 123 6.01 -7.68 10.95
N THR A 124 6.08 -8.58 9.97
CA THR A 124 6.36 -10.01 10.17
C THR A 124 7.46 -10.51 9.24
N LEU A 125 8.15 -11.56 9.65
CA LEU A 125 9.21 -12.18 8.86
C LEU A 125 8.83 -13.62 8.48
N GLY A 126 8.95 -13.95 7.19
CA GLY A 126 8.72 -15.27 6.63
C GLY A 126 9.74 -16.33 7.10
N PRO A 127 9.61 -17.60 6.66
CA PRO A 127 8.67 -18.04 5.64
C PRO A 127 7.25 -18.30 6.15
N ASP A 128 7.07 -18.60 7.44
CA ASP A 128 5.74 -18.94 7.98
C ASP A 128 4.85 -17.71 8.19
N HIS A 129 5.44 -16.54 8.44
CA HIS A 129 4.80 -15.29 8.86
C HIS A 129 3.81 -15.47 10.03
N SER A 130 4.07 -14.81 11.16
CA SER A 130 3.04 -14.71 12.22
C SER A 130 1.81 -13.94 11.72
N GLU A 131 0.69 -14.04 12.45
CA GLU A 131 -0.53 -13.29 12.13
C GLU A 131 -0.24 -11.79 11.98
N THR A 132 -0.60 -11.26 10.81
CA THR A 132 -0.48 -9.85 10.45
C THR A 132 -1.66 -9.04 10.99
N LEU A 133 -1.50 -7.72 11.04
CA LEU A 133 -2.56 -6.79 11.42
C LEU A 133 -3.80 -6.98 10.54
N LEU A 134 -3.64 -7.08 9.22
CA LEU A 134 -4.75 -7.20 8.29
C LEU A 134 -5.43 -8.57 8.36
N GLU A 135 -4.69 -9.66 8.58
CA GLU A 135 -5.31 -10.97 8.82
C GLU A 135 -6.24 -10.93 10.04
N SER A 136 -5.76 -10.37 11.17
CA SER A 136 -6.55 -10.19 12.39
C SER A 136 -7.80 -9.31 12.17
N ARG A 137 -7.66 -8.23 11.40
CA ARG A 137 -8.78 -7.33 11.06
C ARG A 137 -9.77 -7.99 10.11
N LYS A 138 -9.30 -8.69 9.09
CA LYS A 138 -10.13 -9.40 8.11
C LYS A 138 -10.95 -10.52 8.75
N ALA A 139 -10.38 -11.23 9.73
CA ALA A 139 -11.09 -12.25 10.48
C ALA A 139 -12.32 -11.72 11.25
N ARG A 140 -12.39 -10.40 11.48
CA ARG A 140 -13.51 -9.72 12.17
C ARG A 140 -14.52 -9.08 11.22
N LEU A 141 -14.30 -9.17 9.90
CA LEU A 141 -15.25 -8.65 8.93
C LEU A 141 -16.56 -9.41 9.00
N ARG A 142 -17.66 -8.66 8.87
CA ARG A 142 -18.99 -9.24 8.73
C ARG A 142 -19.34 -9.29 7.25
N PRO A 143 -20.12 -10.29 6.81
CA PRO A 143 -20.67 -10.30 5.46
C PRO A 143 -21.42 -8.99 5.20
N PRO A 144 -21.21 -8.36 4.03
CA PRO A 144 -21.97 -7.18 3.66
C PRO A 144 -23.44 -7.55 3.38
N GLY A 145 -24.32 -6.57 3.51
CA GLY A 145 -25.67 -6.63 2.96
C GLY A 145 -25.67 -6.36 1.44
N LYS A 146 -26.75 -5.74 0.95
CA LYS A 146 -26.96 -5.49 -0.48
C LYS A 146 -26.09 -4.35 -1.03
N LEU A 147 -24.94 -4.68 -1.59
CA LEU A 147 -24.03 -3.68 -2.16
C LEU A 147 -24.61 -3.05 -3.43
N VAL A 148 -24.40 -1.74 -3.61
CA VAL A 148 -24.79 -0.95 -4.78
C VAL A 148 -23.60 -0.78 -5.72
N ILE A 149 -22.47 -0.30 -5.19
CA ILE A 149 -21.27 0.07 -5.96
C ILE A 149 -20.52 -1.19 -6.37
N LEU A 150 -20.43 -2.15 -5.45
CA LEU A 150 -19.75 -3.43 -5.61
C LEU A 150 -20.73 -4.58 -5.89
N GLU A 151 -21.95 -4.28 -6.37
CA GLU A 151 -23.02 -5.27 -6.59
C GLU A 151 -22.56 -6.47 -7.42
N ASP A 152 -21.78 -6.22 -8.47
CA ASP A 152 -21.33 -7.24 -9.42
C ASP A 152 -20.00 -7.90 -9.01
N LEU A 153 -19.37 -7.42 -7.94
CA LEU A 153 -18.11 -7.94 -7.45
C LEU A 153 -18.31 -9.23 -6.65
N ARG A 154 -17.42 -10.20 -6.81
CA ARG A 154 -17.51 -11.51 -6.14
C ARG A 154 -16.19 -11.88 -5.50
N LEU A 155 -16.25 -12.50 -4.33
CA LEU A 155 -15.08 -13.12 -3.71
C LEU A 155 -14.48 -14.17 -4.67
N GLY A 156 -13.16 -14.17 -4.81
CA GLY A 156 -12.44 -15.04 -5.74
C GLY A 156 -12.48 -14.61 -7.20
N MET A 157 -13.14 -13.49 -7.54
CA MET A 157 -13.11 -12.95 -8.90
C MET A 157 -11.67 -12.58 -9.29
N THR A 158 -11.20 -13.06 -10.44
CA THR A 158 -9.86 -12.79 -10.94
C THR A 158 -9.87 -11.75 -12.07
N GLY A 159 -8.71 -11.12 -12.31
CA GLY A 159 -8.52 -10.21 -13.43
C GLY A 159 -8.76 -10.89 -14.79
N ARG A 160 -9.24 -10.12 -15.78
CA ARG A 160 -9.63 -10.64 -17.10
C ARG A 160 -8.47 -10.96 -18.04
N ALA A 161 -7.30 -10.35 -17.81
CA ALA A 161 -6.14 -10.45 -18.69
C ALA A 161 -4.92 -11.00 -17.95
N GLY A 162 -4.03 -11.66 -18.69
CA GLY A 162 -2.66 -11.84 -18.22
C GLY A 162 -1.98 -10.47 -18.16
N GLU A 163 -1.53 -10.09 -16.97
CA GLU A 163 -0.88 -8.80 -16.73
C GLU A 163 0.60 -9.02 -16.43
N THR A 164 1.43 -8.08 -16.87
CA THR A 164 2.84 -8.01 -16.49
C THR A 164 3.16 -6.58 -16.08
N ALA A 165 4.10 -6.42 -15.15
CA ALA A 165 4.57 -5.10 -14.73
C ALA A 165 6.11 -5.08 -14.68
N THR A 166 6.69 -3.97 -15.12
CA THR A 166 8.14 -3.70 -15.05
C THR A 166 8.31 -2.29 -14.48
N MET A 167 9.29 -2.11 -13.61
CA MET A 167 9.66 -0.81 -13.08
C MET A 167 11.16 -0.58 -13.29
N GLY A 168 11.51 0.04 -14.40
CA GLY A 168 12.82 0.64 -14.60
C GLY A 168 12.96 1.98 -13.88
N MET A 169 14.20 2.50 -13.83
CA MET A 169 14.52 3.78 -13.19
C MET A 169 13.75 4.96 -13.79
N ASP A 170 13.57 4.94 -15.11
CA ASP A 170 13.01 6.05 -15.90
C ASP A 170 11.66 5.67 -16.56
N ASP A 171 11.12 4.50 -16.23
CA ASP A 171 9.82 4.05 -16.75
C ASP A 171 8.67 4.84 -16.11
N HIS A 172 7.62 5.09 -16.91
CA HIS A 172 6.41 5.76 -16.45
C HIS A 172 5.36 4.75 -16.00
N MET A 173 4.95 4.81 -14.73
CA MET A 173 4.01 3.86 -14.12
C MET A 173 2.53 4.24 -14.37
N GLY A 174 2.24 4.78 -15.56
CA GLY A 174 0.92 5.29 -15.98
C GLY A 174 0.45 6.55 -15.23
N ASP A 175 -0.70 7.11 -15.64
CA ASP A 175 -1.25 8.36 -15.08
C ASP A 175 -1.68 8.24 -13.60
N LEU A 176 -1.81 7.00 -13.12
CA LEU A 176 -2.05 6.72 -11.70
C LEU A 176 -0.81 7.08 -10.86
N TYR A 177 0.38 7.08 -11.45
CA TYR A 177 1.64 7.37 -10.77
C TYR A 177 2.52 8.23 -11.69
N PRO A 178 2.28 9.56 -11.72
CA PRO A 178 2.90 10.50 -12.67
C PRO A 178 4.36 10.85 -12.30
N PHE A 179 5.15 9.85 -11.92
CA PHE A 179 6.57 9.97 -11.59
C PHE A 179 7.32 8.68 -11.94
N THR A 180 8.62 8.81 -12.18
CA THR A 180 9.53 7.67 -12.38
C THR A 180 10.11 7.22 -11.04
N LEU A 181 10.67 6.01 -10.98
CA LEU A 181 11.40 5.55 -9.80
C LEU A 181 12.56 6.48 -9.44
N ARG A 182 13.29 7.02 -10.43
CA ARG A 182 14.35 8.02 -10.20
C ARG A 182 13.84 9.24 -9.43
N ARG A 183 12.73 9.83 -9.90
CA ARG A 183 12.11 10.98 -9.22
C ARG A 183 11.62 10.61 -7.82
N LYS A 184 11.17 9.36 -7.61
CA LYS A 184 10.81 8.88 -6.28
C LYS A 184 12.03 8.82 -5.37
N LEU A 185 13.16 8.25 -5.82
CA LEU A 185 14.37 8.14 -5.02
C LEU A 185 14.99 9.52 -4.66
N ASP A 186 14.77 10.55 -5.48
CA ASP A 186 15.13 11.93 -5.13
C ASP A 186 14.28 12.51 -3.99
N ALA A 187 13.11 11.92 -3.72
CA ALA A 187 12.10 12.41 -2.77
C ALA A 187 11.81 11.45 -1.60
N ILE A 188 12.32 10.21 -1.65
CA ILE A 188 12.06 9.16 -0.66
C ILE A 188 12.60 9.56 0.72
N THR A 189 11.86 9.22 1.77
CA THR A 189 12.22 9.65 3.13
C THR A 189 13.40 8.88 3.71
N GLU A 190 13.60 7.63 3.29
CA GLU A 190 14.76 6.81 3.62
C GLU A 190 15.28 6.15 2.34
N ASN A 191 16.41 6.64 1.83
CA ASN A 191 17.07 6.08 0.66
C ASN A 191 18.21 5.14 1.09
N MET A 192 18.51 4.11 0.30
CA MET A 192 19.74 3.34 0.39
C MET A 192 20.38 3.15 -0.99
N PRO A 193 21.73 3.11 -1.09
CA PRO A 193 22.42 2.92 -2.37
C PRO A 193 21.93 1.73 -3.20
N ALA A 194 21.53 0.64 -2.52
CA ALA A 194 21.00 -0.58 -3.14
C ALA A 194 19.71 -0.39 -3.96
N TYR A 195 19.06 0.79 -3.91
CA TYR A 195 17.90 1.09 -4.76
C TYR A 195 18.27 1.62 -6.16
N SER A 196 19.52 2.00 -6.39
CA SER A 196 19.92 2.61 -7.67
C SER A 196 21.30 2.17 -8.18
N ASP A 197 22.07 1.44 -7.37
CA ASP A 197 23.38 0.92 -7.73
C ASP A 197 23.46 -0.59 -7.47
N ASP A 198 23.58 -1.36 -8.55
CA ASP A 198 23.73 -2.82 -8.54
C ASP A 198 24.95 -3.26 -7.72
N ALA A 199 26.05 -2.50 -7.77
CA ALA A 199 27.29 -2.84 -7.07
C ALA A 199 27.20 -2.57 -5.56
N ALA A 200 26.34 -1.64 -5.16
CA ALA A 200 26.06 -1.35 -3.75
C ALA A 200 24.96 -2.24 -3.17
N SER A 201 24.26 -3.00 -4.01
CA SER A 201 23.20 -3.92 -3.60
C SER A 201 23.78 -5.26 -3.11
N PRO A 202 23.36 -5.75 -1.93
CA PRO A 202 23.77 -7.07 -1.45
C PRO A 202 23.24 -8.22 -2.33
N TRP A 203 22.27 -7.93 -3.21
CA TRP A 203 21.70 -8.88 -4.15
C TRP A 203 22.34 -8.80 -5.55
N GLY A 204 23.34 -7.93 -5.73
CA GLY A 204 24.02 -7.70 -7.02
C GLY A 204 23.16 -7.00 -8.08
N ARG A 205 21.97 -6.52 -7.69
CA ARG A 205 20.98 -5.84 -8.53
C ARG A 205 20.20 -4.83 -7.70
N ALA A 206 19.88 -3.67 -8.27
CA ALA A 206 19.10 -2.65 -7.61
C ALA A 206 17.72 -3.19 -7.23
N ALA A 207 17.36 -3.03 -5.96
CA ALA A 207 16.07 -3.44 -5.42
C ALA A 207 15.02 -2.32 -5.56
N ILE A 208 13.76 -2.70 -5.66
CA ILE A 208 12.62 -1.78 -5.60
C ILE A 208 12.37 -1.45 -4.11
N PRO A 209 12.33 -0.16 -3.72
CA PRO A 209 11.95 0.25 -2.36
C PRO A 209 10.57 -0.29 -1.97
N MET A 210 10.33 -0.64 -0.71
CA MET A 210 9.04 -1.23 -0.31
C MET A 210 7.85 -0.33 -0.65
N GLU A 211 7.97 0.99 -0.48
CA GLU A 211 6.91 1.95 -0.85
C GLU A 211 6.55 1.94 -2.36
N MET A 212 7.46 1.47 -3.22
CA MET A 212 7.25 1.37 -4.66
C MET A 212 6.66 0.02 -5.08
N ILE A 213 6.57 -0.96 -4.18
CA ILE A 213 5.94 -2.25 -4.47
C ILE A 213 4.43 -2.09 -4.69
N SER A 214 3.74 -1.17 -3.98
CA SER A 214 2.33 -0.86 -4.28
C SER A 214 2.16 -0.26 -5.65
N VAL A 215 3.08 0.60 -6.10
CA VAL A 215 3.04 1.23 -7.42
C VAL A 215 3.15 0.15 -8.51
N LEU A 216 4.16 -0.73 -8.39
CA LEU A 216 4.33 -1.86 -9.31
C LEU A 216 3.10 -2.77 -9.31
N ALA A 217 2.58 -3.11 -8.12
CA ALA A 217 1.43 -3.99 -7.99
C ALA A 217 0.13 -3.33 -8.49
N ALA A 218 -0.05 -2.02 -8.38
CA ALA A 218 -1.25 -1.32 -8.83
C ALA A 218 -1.20 -0.93 -10.32
N TYR A 219 -0.01 -0.94 -10.93
CA TYR A 219 0.17 -0.68 -12.36
C TYR A 219 -0.67 -1.63 -13.21
N GLY A 220 -1.39 -1.07 -14.19
CA GLY A 220 -2.24 -1.86 -15.09
C GLY A 220 -3.53 -2.41 -14.45
N SER A 221 -3.82 -2.13 -13.16
CA SER A 221 -4.97 -2.69 -12.43
C SER A 221 -6.33 -2.50 -13.10
N LYS A 222 -6.51 -1.47 -13.94
CA LYS A 222 -7.73 -1.29 -14.73
C LYS A 222 -7.98 -2.41 -15.73
N SER A 223 -6.91 -3.00 -16.28
CA SER A 223 -7.01 -4.14 -17.21
C SER A 223 -7.57 -5.40 -16.54
N ALA A 224 -7.57 -5.46 -15.20
CA ALA A 224 -8.25 -6.51 -14.46
C ALA A 224 -9.77 -6.51 -14.71
N GLY A 225 -10.36 -5.34 -14.99
CA GLY A 225 -11.77 -5.21 -15.38
C GLY A 225 -12.76 -5.63 -14.28
N PHE A 226 -12.41 -5.41 -13.01
CA PHE A 226 -13.32 -5.63 -11.89
C PHE A 226 -14.53 -4.68 -12.01
N PRO A 227 -15.77 -5.18 -11.89
CA PRO A 227 -16.98 -4.41 -12.15
C PRO A 227 -17.35 -3.54 -10.93
N VAL A 228 -16.58 -2.48 -10.70
CA VAL A 228 -16.87 -1.46 -9.69
C VAL A 228 -17.62 -0.31 -10.36
N LYS A 229 -18.80 0.04 -9.84
CA LYS A 229 -19.58 1.14 -10.41
C LYS A 229 -18.98 2.49 -10.02
N GLY A 230 -19.03 3.44 -10.95
CA GLY A 230 -18.58 4.80 -10.74
C GLY A 230 -19.41 5.82 -11.51
N PRO A 231 -19.06 7.11 -11.42
CA PRO A 231 -17.96 7.64 -10.62
C PRO A 231 -18.24 7.53 -9.11
N ALA A 232 -17.21 7.20 -8.34
CA ALA A 232 -17.23 7.19 -6.88
C ALA A 232 -15.81 7.39 -6.35
N ILE A 233 -15.69 7.97 -5.17
CA ILE A 233 -14.42 8.33 -4.55
C ILE A 233 -13.92 7.13 -3.75
N GLY A 234 -12.73 6.66 -4.11
CA GLY A 234 -12.01 5.60 -3.42
C GLY A 234 -10.97 6.13 -2.43
N LEU A 235 -10.75 5.38 -1.35
CA LEU A 235 -9.70 5.58 -0.37
C LEU A 235 -9.02 4.24 -0.08
N TYR A 236 -7.75 4.29 0.32
CA TYR A 236 -7.05 3.13 0.86
C TYR A 236 -7.18 3.12 2.39
N ALA A 237 -7.82 2.09 2.94
CA ALA A 237 -7.91 1.93 4.40
C ALA A 237 -6.83 0.99 4.95
N ASP A 238 -6.45 -0.01 4.16
CA ASP A 238 -5.47 -1.02 4.55
C ASP A 238 -4.55 -1.36 3.36
N LEU A 239 -3.29 -1.66 3.67
CA LEU A 239 -2.31 -2.15 2.70
C LEU A 239 -1.34 -3.11 3.38
N GLU A 240 -1.20 -4.30 2.81
CA GLU A 240 -0.16 -5.26 3.19
C GLU A 240 0.73 -5.59 1.98
N MET A 241 2.04 -5.64 2.21
CA MET A 241 3.04 -6.05 1.25
C MET A 241 3.90 -7.14 1.86
N ARG A 242 3.90 -8.33 1.25
CA ARG A 242 4.64 -9.51 1.69
C ARG A 242 5.65 -9.91 0.62
N LEU A 243 6.92 -9.91 0.97
CA LEU A 243 8.01 -10.48 0.18
C LEU A 243 8.13 -11.97 0.52
N ILE A 244 8.40 -12.81 -0.47
CA ILE A 244 8.41 -14.28 -0.32
C ILE A 244 9.80 -14.84 -0.56
N ASP A 245 10.42 -14.46 -1.68
CA ASP A 245 11.74 -14.91 -2.06
C ASP A 245 12.48 -13.72 -2.66
N GLY A 246 13.28 -13.03 -1.84
CA GLY A 246 14.07 -11.89 -2.27
C GLY A 246 13.29 -10.58 -2.42
N PRO A 247 14.01 -9.46 -2.61
CA PRO A 247 13.37 -8.22 -3.02
C PRO A 247 12.87 -8.35 -4.45
N LEU A 248 12.04 -7.39 -4.85
CA LEU A 248 11.77 -7.16 -6.26
C LEU A 248 12.88 -6.28 -6.84
N PHE A 249 13.23 -6.47 -8.11
CA PHE A 249 14.37 -5.81 -8.74
C PHE A 249 13.94 -4.78 -9.77
N VAL A 250 14.70 -3.70 -9.83
CA VAL A 250 14.52 -2.65 -10.83
C VAL A 250 14.79 -3.23 -12.23
N GLY A 251 13.91 -2.91 -13.18
CA GLY A 251 13.97 -3.38 -14.56
C GLY A 251 13.54 -4.84 -14.77
N GLU A 252 13.18 -5.58 -13.72
CA GLU A 252 12.63 -6.93 -13.85
C GLU A 252 11.15 -6.90 -14.20
N THR A 253 10.75 -7.78 -15.12
CA THR A 253 9.34 -7.98 -15.48
C THR A 253 8.73 -9.08 -14.63
N TYR A 254 7.65 -8.76 -13.93
CA TYR A 254 6.88 -9.69 -13.12
C TYR A 254 5.56 -10.05 -13.79
N GLY A 255 5.16 -11.32 -13.67
CA GLY A 255 3.76 -11.71 -13.88
C GLY A 255 2.89 -11.13 -12.77
N VAL A 256 1.70 -10.66 -13.11
CA VAL A 256 0.75 -10.03 -12.19
C VAL A 256 -0.55 -10.82 -12.21
N HIS A 257 -0.96 -11.35 -11.06
CA HIS A 257 -2.25 -12.01 -10.88
C HIS A 257 -3.06 -11.31 -9.81
N ARG A 258 -4.33 -11.02 -10.10
CA ARG A 258 -5.22 -10.28 -9.19
C ARG A 258 -6.46 -11.10 -8.86
N GLU A 259 -6.86 -11.06 -7.59
CA GLU A 259 -8.03 -11.73 -7.07
C GLU A 259 -8.74 -10.84 -6.03
N ILE A 260 -10.07 -10.82 -6.05
CA ILE A 260 -10.87 -10.23 -4.97
C ILE A 260 -10.84 -11.16 -3.76
N ALA A 261 -10.10 -10.74 -2.73
CA ALA A 261 -9.80 -11.55 -1.55
C ALA A 261 -10.71 -11.29 -0.34
N ALA A 262 -11.51 -10.22 -0.36
CA ALA A 262 -12.55 -9.93 0.63
C ALA A 262 -13.49 -8.84 0.09
N ILE A 263 -14.72 -8.84 0.59
CA ILE A 263 -15.72 -7.78 0.36
C ILE A 263 -16.41 -7.51 1.71
N ALA A 264 -16.62 -6.24 2.05
CA ALA A 264 -17.27 -5.81 3.28
C ALA A 264 -17.98 -4.47 3.08
N GLU A 265 -18.71 -4.03 4.09
CA GLU A 265 -19.24 -2.67 4.15
C GLU A 265 -19.16 -2.09 5.57
N SER A 266 -19.17 -0.76 5.62
CA SER A 266 -19.37 0.04 6.82
C SER A 266 -20.58 0.96 6.64
N GLY A 267 -20.88 1.79 7.64
CA GLY A 267 -21.90 2.84 7.47
C GLY A 267 -21.56 3.85 6.36
N ARG A 268 -20.27 4.01 6.01
CA ARG A 268 -19.81 5.04 5.05
C ARG A 268 -19.28 4.47 3.74
N THR A 269 -18.82 3.21 3.73
CA THR A 269 -18.09 2.63 2.60
C THR A 269 -18.60 1.26 2.21
N GLU A 270 -18.53 0.97 0.92
CA GLU A 270 -18.40 -0.41 0.44
C GLU A 270 -16.92 -0.68 0.19
N SER A 271 -16.41 -1.81 0.65
CA SER A 271 -14.98 -2.10 0.65
C SER A 271 -14.69 -3.45 0.02
N TYR A 272 -13.62 -3.52 -0.77
CA TYR A 272 -13.08 -4.77 -1.29
C TYR A 272 -11.57 -4.80 -1.15
N TRP A 273 -11.00 -6.00 -1.08
CA TRP A 273 -9.56 -6.20 -1.03
C TRP A 273 -9.12 -6.89 -2.31
N THR A 274 -8.16 -6.29 -3.00
CA THR A 274 -7.50 -6.92 -4.14
C THR A 274 -6.20 -7.54 -3.65
N ARG A 275 -6.09 -8.87 -3.74
CA ARG A 275 -4.82 -9.57 -3.62
C ARG A 275 -4.14 -9.55 -4.98
N THR A 276 -2.95 -8.99 -5.05
CA THR A 276 -2.09 -9.00 -6.23
C THR A 276 -0.85 -9.83 -5.93
N THR A 277 -0.65 -10.91 -6.67
CA THR A 277 0.57 -11.72 -6.62
C THR A 277 1.49 -11.30 -7.76
N LEU A 278 2.72 -10.94 -7.40
CA LEU A 278 3.81 -10.70 -8.32
C LEU A 278 4.64 -11.98 -8.41
N SER A 279 4.83 -12.52 -9.60
CA SER A 279 5.55 -13.76 -9.83
C SER A 279 6.70 -13.58 -10.80
N ASP A 280 7.73 -14.41 -10.64
CA ASP A 280 8.76 -14.60 -11.66
C ASP A 280 8.10 -15.03 -12.97
N LEU A 281 8.48 -14.39 -14.08
CA LEU A 281 7.79 -14.57 -15.36
C LEU A 281 8.09 -15.93 -16.00
N GLU A 282 9.27 -16.49 -15.76
CA GLU A 282 9.71 -17.76 -16.37
C GLU A 282 9.20 -18.97 -15.61
N THR A 283 9.31 -18.94 -14.28
CA THR A 283 9.01 -20.06 -13.39
C THR A 283 7.58 -20.01 -12.84
N GLY A 284 6.94 -18.84 -12.84
CA GLY A 284 5.65 -18.61 -12.18
C GLY A 284 5.73 -18.60 -10.65
N ALA A 285 6.93 -18.66 -10.05
CA ALA A 285 7.09 -18.66 -8.61
C ALA A 285 6.70 -17.30 -8.01
N PRO A 286 5.93 -17.26 -6.91
CA PRO A 286 5.52 -15.99 -6.29
C PRO A 286 6.73 -15.30 -5.64
N ARG A 287 6.91 -14.01 -5.91
CA ARG A 287 7.98 -13.15 -5.36
C ARG A 287 7.44 -12.22 -4.30
N ALA A 288 6.24 -11.69 -4.50
CA ALA A 288 5.55 -10.87 -3.52
C ALA A 288 4.02 -10.99 -3.62
N VAL A 289 3.34 -10.65 -2.53
CA VAL A 289 1.89 -10.52 -2.47
C VAL A 289 1.54 -9.17 -1.87
N VAL A 290 0.73 -8.40 -2.58
CA VAL A 290 0.18 -7.13 -2.11
C VAL A 290 -1.31 -7.28 -1.89
N LEU A 291 -1.79 -6.95 -0.71
CA LEU A 291 -3.21 -6.93 -0.38
C LEU A 291 -3.63 -5.49 -0.12
N LEU A 292 -4.36 -4.91 -1.06
CA LEU A 292 -4.81 -3.52 -1.00
C LEU A 292 -6.30 -3.46 -0.74
N ASN A 293 -6.71 -2.70 0.28
CA ASN A 293 -8.11 -2.35 0.48
C ASN A 293 -8.50 -1.15 -0.38
N HIS A 294 -9.62 -1.28 -1.07
CA HIS A 294 -10.30 -0.20 -1.75
C HIS A 294 -11.61 0.07 -1.02
N ALA A 295 -11.70 1.19 -0.31
CA ALA A 295 -12.91 1.67 0.34
C ALA A 295 -13.57 2.74 -0.52
N VAL A 296 -14.77 2.48 -1.02
CA VAL A 296 -15.51 3.40 -1.89
C VAL A 296 -16.59 4.11 -1.08
N LEU A 297 -16.57 5.45 -1.08
CA LEU A 297 -17.50 6.27 -0.30
C LEU A 297 -18.91 6.20 -0.90
N LYS A 298 -19.87 5.64 -0.13
CA LYS A 298 -21.27 5.50 -0.54
C LYS A 298 -21.90 6.82 -0.97
N ALA A 299 -21.67 7.87 -0.18
CA ALA A 299 -22.18 9.22 -0.43
C ALA A 299 -21.61 9.91 -1.68
N SER A 300 -20.54 9.37 -2.28
CA SER A 300 -19.97 9.91 -3.51
C SER A 300 -20.59 9.30 -4.78
N TYR A 301 -21.38 8.23 -4.64
CA TYR A 301 -22.05 7.58 -5.75
C TYR A 301 -23.46 8.14 -5.96
N GLU A 302 -23.74 8.58 -7.18
CA GLU A 302 -25.01 9.21 -7.52
C GLU A 302 -26.21 8.27 -7.33
N GLY A 303 -27.19 8.71 -6.53
CA GLY A 303 -28.40 7.95 -6.25
C GLY A 303 -28.18 6.69 -5.40
N TYR A 304 -27.08 6.62 -4.64
CA TYR A 304 -26.73 5.45 -3.82
C TYR A 304 -27.91 4.99 -2.93
N GLU A 305 -28.52 5.90 -2.17
CA GLU A 305 -29.58 5.58 -1.21
C GLU A 305 -30.83 4.99 -1.86
N ASP A 306 -31.26 5.54 -3.00
CA ASP A 306 -32.45 5.07 -3.71
C ASP A 306 -32.20 3.69 -4.33
N ARG A 307 -31.00 3.47 -4.88
CA ARG A 307 -30.58 2.16 -5.39
C ARG A 307 -30.48 1.13 -4.27
N ARG A 308 -29.94 1.51 -3.11
CA ARG A 308 -29.84 0.62 -1.93
C ARG A 308 -31.24 0.18 -1.47
N LYS A 309 -32.17 1.12 -1.33
CA LYS A 309 -33.58 0.82 -0.98
C LYS A 309 -34.23 -0.11 -1.99
N ALA A 310 -34.01 0.11 -3.29
CA ALA A 310 -34.56 -0.75 -4.34
C ALA A 310 -34.01 -2.19 -4.25
N LEU A 311 -32.72 -2.37 -4.00
CA LEU A 311 -32.09 -3.69 -3.82
C LEU A 311 -32.57 -4.41 -2.55
N GLU A 312 -32.80 -3.66 -1.47
CA GLU A 312 -33.34 -4.20 -0.22
C GLU A 312 -34.81 -4.60 -0.34
N ALA A 313 -35.62 -3.88 -1.13
CA ALA A 313 -37.02 -4.21 -1.39
C ALA A 313 -37.20 -5.40 -2.35
N ALA A 314 -36.20 -5.69 -3.19
CA ALA A 314 -36.24 -6.77 -4.18
C ALA A 314 -35.76 -8.14 -3.63
N GLY A 315 -35.25 -8.20 -2.40
CA GLY A 315 -34.69 -9.41 -1.76
C GLY A 315 -35.50 -9.87 -0.57
#